data_AF-A0A444I7D5-F1
#
_entry.id   AF-A0A444I7D5-F1
#
_cell.length_a   1.000
_cell.length_b   1.000
_cell.length_c   1.000
_cell.angle_alpha   90.00
_cell.angle_beta   90.00
_cell.angle_gamma   90.00
#
_symmetry.space_group_name_H-M   'P 1'
#
loop_
_entity.id
_entity.type
_entity.pdbx_description
1 polymer ?
#
loop_
_entity_poly.entity_id
_entity_poly.type
_entity_poly.pdbx_seq_one_letter_code
_entity_poly.pdbx_strand_id
1 'polypeptide(L)'
;MKEQRPEGLEQYDHPAGGWDALKAVAKTLAHQQIVAQGSMTLLKANQPEGFDCPGCAWPDPKHTSSFEFCENGAKSITWESTAKRSSPELFAANTVSPDFNRRVRVKGGCRLDVAASFRRWNTASGKANFLVASGLDEDPLLENPDALVLTIIRSHDQYNTTVYGLDDRYRGVFGRRDVVFMNKDDLSGRGLKDGDKIDVRGLVGADEGWHAVRGFTAIAYDIPRGSIAGYYPELNAVMSLRHYDRQSGTPSYKGVPVVVGGAE
;
A
#
# COMPACT_ATOMS: atom_id res chain seq x y z
N MET A 1 -17.77 -29.89 9.34
CA MET A 1 -17.12 -28.98 10.31
C MET A 1 -16.24 -28.04 9.52
N LYS A 2 -16.47 -26.72 9.54
CA LYS A 2 -15.48 -25.78 8.99
C LYS A 2 -14.23 -25.91 9.86
N GLU A 3 -13.07 -26.20 9.26
CA GLU A 3 -11.80 -26.20 9.98
C GLU A 3 -11.62 -24.84 10.67
N GLN A 4 -11.24 -24.87 11.94
CA GLN A 4 -11.10 -23.67 12.74
C GLN A 4 -9.81 -22.97 12.32
N ARG A 5 -9.93 -21.77 11.74
CA ARG A 5 -8.77 -20.98 11.31
C ARG A 5 -7.99 -20.48 12.54
N PRO A 6 -6.69 -20.19 12.42
CA PRO A 6 -5.91 -19.62 13.51
C PRO A 6 -6.50 -18.30 14.02
N GLU A 7 -6.15 -17.94 15.26
CA GLU A 7 -6.65 -16.71 15.90
C GLU A 7 -6.40 -15.46 15.05
N GLY A 8 -7.40 -14.58 14.98
CA GLY A 8 -7.36 -13.36 14.17
C GLY A 8 -7.58 -13.60 12.67
N LEU A 9 -8.04 -14.80 12.27
CA LEU A 9 -8.38 -15.11 10.90
C LEU A 9 -9.82 -15.59 10.79
N GLU A 10 -10.58 -14.89 9.96
CA GLU A 10 -12.00 -15.16 9.75
C GLU A 10 -12.30 -15.25 8.25
N GLN A 11 -13.50 -15.71 7.92
CA GLN A 11 -14.04 -15.59 6.57
C GLN A 11 -14.85 -14.30 6.52
N TYR A 12 -14.52 -13.39 5.59
CA TYR A 12 -15.24 -12.14 5.41
C TYR A 12 -15.99 -12.15 4.08
N ASP A 13 -17.31 -12.33 4.17
CA ASP A 13 -18.21 -12.39 3.01
C ASP A 13 -19.06 -11.12 2.86
N HIS A 14 -18.77 -10.08 3.64
CA HIS A 14 -19.48 -8.81 3.59
C HIS A 14 -19.01 -7.93 2.42
N PRO A 15 -19.86 -7.02 1.91
CA PRO A 15 -19.45 -6.07 0.88
C PRO A 15 -18.36 -5.11 1.36
N ALA A 16 -17.58 -4.58 0.41
CA ALA A 16 -16.54 -3.58 0.69
C ALA A 16 -17.13 -2.21 1.11
N GLY A 17 -18.32 -1.87 0.61
CA GLY A 17 -19.07 -0.68 1.04
C GLY A 17 -20.21 -1.03 2.00
N GLY A 18 -20.75 -0.03 2.70
CA GLY A 18 -21.95 -0.18 3.54
C GLY A 18 -21.75 0.28 4.97
N TRP A 19 -22.55 -0.26 5.89
CA TRP A 19 -22.57 0.11 7.31
C TRP A 19 -21.21 -0.03 7.99
N ASP A 20 -20.50 -1.08 7.63
CA ASP A 20 -19.17 -1.41 8.11
C ASP A 20 -18.13 -0.36 7.72
N ALA A 21 -18.28 0.23 6.53
CA ALA A 21 -17.45 1.34 6.08
C ALA A 21 -17.84 2.65 6.77
N LEU A 22 -19.13 2.95 6.90
CA LEU A 22 -19.62 4.15 7.60
C LEU A 22 -19.15 4.18 9.06
N LYS A 23 -19.20 3.05 9.76
CA LYS A 23 -18.72 2.91 11.15
C LYS A 23 -17.22 3.19 11.25
N ALA A 24 -16.43 2.67 10.32
CA ALA A 24 -14.99 2.90 10.29
C ALA A 24 -14.62 4.36 10.01
N VAL A 25 -15.34 5.03 9.11
CA VAL A 25 -15.20 6.48 8.86
C VAL A 25 -15.53 7.28 10.13
N ALA A 26 -16.65 6.99 10.79
CA ALA A 26 -17.04 7.66 12.03
C ALA A 26 -16.00 7.50 13.15
N LYS A 27 -15.47 6.28 13.34
CA LYS A 27 -14.39 6.00 14.30
C LYS A 27 -13.14 6.82 13.99
N THR A 28 -12.78 6.94 12.71
CA THR A 28 -11.59 7.69 12.29
C THR A 28 -11.76 9.19 12.50
N LEU A 29 -12.92 9.75 12.17
CA LEU A 29 -13.27 11.16 12.44
C LEU A 29 -13.17 11.50 13.93
N ALA A 30 -13.67 10.60 14.78
CA ALA A 30 -13.56 10.74 16.23
C ALA A 30 -12.09 10.65 16.70
N HIS A 31 -11.34 9.67 16.21
CA HIS A 31 -9.93 9.48 16.56
C HIS A 31 -9.05 10.68 16.18
N GLN A 32 -9.37 11.35 15.07
CA GLN A 32 -8.67 12.58 14.63
C GLN A 32 -9.22 13.87 15.26
N GLN A 33 -10.21 13.76 16.16
CA GLN A 33 -10.82 14.89 16.88
C GLN A 33 -11.47 15.94 15.97
N ILE A 34 -12.02 15.51 14.82
CA ILE A 34 -12.59 16.40 13.80
C ILE A 34 -13.95 15.91 13.30
N VAL A 35 -14.81 15.39 14.17
CA VAL A 35 -16.12 14.87 13.75
C VAL A 35 -16.92 15.89 12.93
N ALA A 36 -17.08 17.12 13.42
CA ALA A 36 -17.83 18.16 12.71
C ALA A 36 -17.06 18.68 11.47
N GLN A 37 -15.84 19.20 11.67
CA GLN A 37 -15.05 19.80 10.60
C GLN A 37 -14.69 18.77 9.51
N GLY A 38 -14.26 17.58 9.91
CA GLY A 38 -13.92 16.48 9.01
C GLY A 38 -15.11 16.01 8.19
N SER A 39 -16.32 15.91 8.78
CA SER A 39 -17.53 15.58 8.01
C SER A 39 -17.83 16.66 6.96
N MET A 40 -17.72 17.94 7.31
CA MET A 40 -17.88 19.04 6.35
C MET A 40 -16.80 19.03 5.26
N THR A 41 -15.57 18.65 5.59
CA THR A 41 -14.49 18.47 4.61
C THR A 41 -14.78 17.31 3.67
N LEU A 42 -15.27 16.17 4.17
CA LEU A 42 -15.61 15.01 3.34
C LEU A 42 -16.71 15.33 2.33
N LEU A 43 -17.70 16.14 2.69
CA LEU A 43 -18.75 16.60 1.77
C LEU A 43 -18.22 17.50 0.62
N LYS A 44 -16.98 17.99 0.72
CA LYS A 44 -16.30 18.75 -0.33
C LYS A 44 -15.30 17.92 -1.12
N ALA A 45 -15.09 16.65 -0.77
CA ALA A 45 -14.17 15.78 -1.50
C ALA A 45 -14.80 15.35 -2.84
N ASN A 46 -14.02 15.43 -3.91
CA ASN A 46 -14.40 15.06 -5.28
C ASN A 46 -15.71 15.72 -5.74
N GLN A 47 -15.87 17.01 -5.39
CA GLN A 47 -17.00 17.84 -5.82
C GLN A 47 -16.48 18.90 -6.80
N PRO A 48 -17.32 19.43 -7.71
CA PRO A 48 -16.86 20.36 -8.76
C PRO A 48 -16.21 21.65 -8.24
N GLU A 49 -16.66 22.15 -7.08
CA GLU A 49 -16.06 23.30 -6.36
C GLU A 49 -15.31 22.88 -5.08
N GLY A 50 -15.01 21.59 -5.00
CA GLY A 50 -14.39 20.93 -3.85
C GLY A 50 -12.89 20.78 -3.99
N PHE A 51 -12.39 19.64 -3.55
CA PHE A 51 -10.99 19.24 -3.73
C PHE A 51 -10.90 17.75 -4.06
N ASP A 52 -9.87 17.37 -4.81
CA ASP A 52 -9.62 15.98 -5.15
C ASP A 52 -9.10 15.21 -3.93
N CYS A 53 -9.69 14.05 -3.67
CA CYS A 53 -9.20 13.12 -2.65
C CYS A 53 -7.75 12.73 -2.97
N PRO A 54 -6.80 12.89 -2.03
CA PRO A 54 -5.38 12.58 -2.28
C PRO A 54 -5.12 11.09 -2.54
N GLY A 55 -6.09 10.21 -2.22
CA GLY A 55 -6.02 8.77 -2.45
C GLY A 55 -6.70 8.29 -3.74
N CYS A 56 -7.41 9.16 -4.48
CA CYS A 56 -8.16 8.80 -5.69
C CYS A 56 -7.68 9.60 -6.90
N ALA A 57 -7.68 8.98 -8.09
CA ALA A 57 -7.25 9.60 -9.34
C ALA A 57 -8.36 9.59 -10.41
N TRP A 58 -9.63 9.63 -9.98
CA TRP A 58 -10.76 9.63 -10.90
C TRP A 58 -11.19 11.07 -11.21
N PRO A 59 -11.43 11.41 -12.49
CA PRO A 59 -11.98 12.72 -12.85
C PRO A 59 -13.37 12.91 -12.25
N ASP A 60 -13.61 14.09 -11.70
CA ASP A 60 -14.89 14.45 -11.10
C ASP A 60 -16.02 14.41 -12.15
N PRO A 61 -17.10 13.63 -11.91
CA PRO A 61 -18.22 13.60 -12.83
C PRO A 61 -18.95 14.95 -12.85
N LYS A 62 -19.53 15.32 -14.00
CA LYS A 62 -20.31 16.58 -14.13
C LYS A 62 -21.56 16.61 -13.24
N HIS A 63 -22.05 15.45 -12.80
CA HIS A 63 -23.12 15.29 -11.83
C HIS A 63 -22.59 14.43 -10.69
N THR A 64 -22.39 15.03 -9.52
CA THR A 64 -21.81 14.38 -8.35
C THR A 64 -22.89 13.89 -7.39
N SER A 65 -22.64 12.75 -6.76
CA SER A 65 -23.31 12.35 -5.52
C SER A 65 -22.89 13.26 -4.37
N SER A 66 -23.69 13.32 -3.31
CA SER A 66 -23.27 13.97 -2.05
C SER A 66 -22.13 13.23 -1.34
N PHE A 67 -21.84 11.99 -1.75
CA PHE A 67 -20.74 11.18 -1.23
C PHE A 67 -19.93 10.60 -2.39
N GLU A 68 -18.75 11.16 -2.63
CA GLU A 68 -17.83 10.78 -3.72
C GLU A 68 -16.49 10.28 -3.17
N PHE A 69 -16.51 9.52 -2.07
CA PHE A 69 -15.28 9.00 -1.46
C PHE A 69 -15.48 7.57 -0.96
N CYS A 70 -14.41 6.76 -1.02
CA CYS A 70 -14.38 5.45 -0.37
C CYS A 70 -13.92 5.57 1.10
N GLU A 71 -14.06 4.49 1.86
CA GLU A 71 -13.64 4.42 3.27
C GLU A 71 -12.18 4.87 3.46
N ASN A 72 -11.27 4.39 2.62
CA ASN A 72 -9.84 4.71 2.71
C ASN A 72 -9.53 6.14 2.29
N GLY A 73 -10.25 6.69 1.31
CA GLY A 73 -10.19 8.11 0.96
C GLY A 73 -10.62 8.98 2.14
N ALA A 74 -11.72 8.61 2.80
CA ALA A 74 -12.19 9.32 3.99
C ALA A 74 -11.18 9.25 5.15
N LYS A 75 -10.58 8.09 5.41
CA LYS A 75 -9.52 7.94 6.42
C LYS A 75 -8.31 8.83 6.12
N SER A 76 -7.85 8.87 4.87
CA SER A 76 -6.73 9.70 4.44
C SER A 76 -7.03 11.19 4.62
N ILE A 77 -8.18 11.67 4.13
CA ILE A 77 -8.62 13.07 4.28
C ILE A 77 -8.72 13.45 5.76
N THR A 78 -9.27 12.54 6.58
CA THR A 78 -9.42 12.73 8.02
C THR A 78 -8.07 12.78 8.73
N TRP A 79 -7.10 11.94 8.32
CA TRP A 79 -5.73 12.01 8.84
C TRP A 79 -5.06 13.34 8.51
N GLU A 80 -5.13 13.79 7.26
CA GLU A 80 -4.57 15.09 6.83
C GLU A 80 -5.25 16.27 7.52
N SER A 81 -6.54 16.15 7.82
CA SER A 81 -7.34 17.18 8.49
C SER A 81 -7.29 17.10 10.02
N THR A 82 -6.43 16.26 10.61
CA THR A 82 -6.29 16.05 12.06
C THR A 82 -6.26 17.36 12.84
N ALA A 83 -6.70 17.40 14.11
CA ALA A 83 -6.61 18.61 14.93
C ALA A 83 -5.16 19.02 15.30
N LYS A 84 -4.18 18.12 15.15
CA LYS A 84 -2.76 18.39 15.44
C LYS A 84 -2.18 19.35 14.39
N ARG A 85 -1.25 20.22 14.79
CA ARG A 85 -0.67 21.25 13.91
C ARG A 85 0.85 21.27 14.03
N SER A 86 1.53 21.28 12.89
CA SER A 86 2.93 21.70 12.78
C SER A 86 2.96 23.19 12.48
N SER A 87 3.50 23.99 13.40
CA SER A 87 3.44 25.45 13.27
C SER A 87 4.52 26.00 12.32
N PRO A 88 4.36 27.22 11.79
CA PRO A 88 5.39 27.88 11.00
C PRO A 88 6.76 27.94 11.69
N GLU A 89 6.79 28.05 13.01
CA GLU A 89 8.00 28.11 13.84
C GLU A 89 8.77 26.79 13.80
N LEU A 90 8.06 25.65 13.81
CA LEU A 90 8.66 24.33 13.67
C LEU A 90 9.40 24.19 12.34
N PHE A 91 8.78 24.65 11.24
CA PHE A 91 9.40 24.61 9.91
C PHE A 91 10.49 25.68 9.72
N ALA A 92 10.39 26.82 10.39
CA ALA A 92 11.44 27.84 10.39
C ALA A 92 12.72 27.34 11.06
N ALA A 93 12.59 26.50 12.11
CA ALA A 93 13.72 25.85 12.76
C ALA A 93 14.31 24.68 11.95
N ASN A 94 13.63 24.20 10.89
CA ASN A 94 13.99 22.99 10.13
C ASN A 94 13.79 23.16 8.61
N THR A 95 14.57 24.04 7.96
CA THR A 95 14.32 24.47 6.58
C THR A 95 14.84 23.51 5.50
N VAL A 96 13.97 23.14 4.55
CA VAL A 96 14.32 22.47 3.29
C VAL A 96 14.30 23.50 2.14
N SER A 97 15.47 23.88 1.62
CA SER A 97 15.73 25.02 0.71
C SER A 97 15.28 26.41 1.24
N PRO A 98 16.01 27.49 0.94
CA PRO A 98 15.71 28.81 1.53
C PRO A 98 14.30 29.38 1.20
N ASP A 99 13.74 29.04 0.03
CA ASP A 99 12.50 29.65 -0.47
C ASP A 99 11.22 28.82 -0.28
N PHE A 100 11.32 27.58 0.20
CA PHE A 100 10.17 26.67 0.30
C PHE A 100 9.04 27.26 1.15
N ASN A 101 9.37 27.79 2.34
CA ASN A 101 8.40 28.36 3.28
C ASN A 101 7.65 29.56 2.70
N ARG A 102 8.28 30.35 1.82
CA ARG A 102 7.62 31.46 1.13
C ARG A 102 6.60 30.95 0.11
N ARG A 103 6.96 29.91 -0.65
CA ARG A 103 6.13 29.35 -1.74
C ARG A 103 4.90 28.62 -1.23
N VAL A 104 5.01 27.81 -0.17
CA VAL A 104 3.88 27.02 0.36
C VAL A 104 2.82 27.86 1.08
N ARG A 105 3.15 29.11 1.46
CA ARG A 105 2.22 30.05 2.12
C ARG A 105 1.30 30.80 1.17
N VAL A 106 1.53 30.70 -0.15
CA VAL A 106 0.59 31.25 -1.15
C VAL A 106 -0.66 30.38 -1.14
N LYS A 107 -1.85 30.99 -1.05
CA LYS A 107 -3.13 30.28 -1.11
C LYS A 107 -3.20 29.49 -2.43
N GLY A 108 -3.37 28.17 -2.36
CA GLY A 108 -3.30 27.25 -3.51
C GLY A 108 -1.93 26.57 -3.70
N GLY A 109 -0.95 26.87 -2.84
CA GLY A 109 0.39 26.30 -2.89
C GLY A 109 1.19 26.75 -4.11
N CYS A 110 2.20 25.96 -4.47
CA CYS A 110 2.88 26.10 -5.76
C CYS A 110 2.59 24.88 -6.63
N ARG A 111 2.07 25.10 -7.84
CA ARG A 111 1.87 24.05 -8.85
C ARG A 111 3.23 23.41 -9.17
N LEU A 112 3.31 22.09 -9.08
CA LEU A 112 4.40 21.35 -9.72
C LEU A 112 4.02 21.19 -11.18
N ASP A 113 4.66 22.00 -12.03
CA ASP A 113 4.37 22.01 -13.46
C ASP A 113 4.78 20.69 -14.11
N VAL A 114 3.79 19.91 -14.53
CA VAL A 114 3.98 18.75 -15.40
C VAL A 114 3.88 19.24 -16.85
N ALA A 115 5.02 19.47 -17.50
CA ALA A 115 5.10 20.01 -18.86
C ALA A 115 4.19 19.25 -19.85
N ALA A 116 4.12 17.92 -19.70
CA ALA A 116 3.29 17.04 -20.53
C ALA A 116 1.80 17.39 -20.48
N SER A 117 1.27 17.90 -19.35
CA SER A 117 -0.14 18.35 -19.25
C SER A 117 -0.47 19.51 -20.17
N PHE A 118 0.53 20.27 -20.61
CA PHE A 118 0.40 21.38 -21.55
C PHE A 118 0.88 21.00 -22.96
N ARG A 119 1.06 19.71 -23.25
CA ARG A 119 1.67 19.25 -24.51
C ARG A 119 3.03 19.90 -24.76
N ARG A 120 3.82 20.05 -23.70
CA ARG A 120 5.23 20.46 -23.77
C ARG A 120 6.08 19.24 -23.42
N TRP A 121 6.87 18.77 -24.39
CA TRP A 121 7.74 17.61 -24.21
C TRP A 121 9.19 18.08 -24.09
N ASN A 122 9.78 17.86 -22.91
CA ASN A 122 11.17 18.20 -22.64
C ASN A 122 12.11 17.12 -23.19
N THR A 123 11.97 16.82 -24.48
CA THR A 123 12.78 15.86 -25.24
C THR A 123 13.55 16.60 -26.33
N ALA A 124 14.63 16.02 -26.85
CA ALA A 124 15.38 16.62 -27.96
C ALA A 124 14.53 16.85 -29.21
N SER A 125 13.48 16.06 -29.42
CA SER A 125 12.55 16.16 -30.55
C SER A 125 11.42 17.18 -30.33
N GLY A 126 11.23 17.67 -29.09
CA GLY A 126 10.07 18.46 -28.70
C GLY A 126 8.74 17.70 -28.73
N LYS A 127 8.77 16.37 -28.83
CA LYS A 127 7.59 15.48 -28.92
C LYS A 127 7.66 14.34 -27.92
N ALA A 128 6.53 13.65 -27.70
CA ALA A 128 6.54 12.36 -27.03
C ALA A 128 7.38 11.37 -27.83
N ASN A 129 8.27 10.65 -27.15
CA ASN A 129 9.08 9.62 -27.77
C ASN A 129 8.43 8.26 -27.51
N PHE A 130 8.26 7.47 -28.56
CA PHE A 130 7.95 6.05 -28.42
C PHE A 130 9.25 5.30 -28.15
N LEU A 131 9.29 4.52 -27.07
CA LEU A 131 10.40 3.64 -26.74
C LEU A 131 9.99 2.21 -27.07
N VAL A 132 10.85 1.49 -27.78
CA VAL A 132 10.66 0.07 -28.04
C VAL A 132 11.35 -0.70 -26.93
N ALA A 133 10.61 -1.49 -26.17
CA ALA A 133 11.19 -2.42 -25.22
C ALA A 133 11.90 -3.53 -26.01
N SER A 134 13.14 -3.85 -25.64
CA SER A 134 13.94 -4.91 -26.28
C SER A 134 13.38 -6.32 -26.04
N GLY A 135 12.50 -6.46 -25.05
CA GLY A 135 11.87 -7.72 -24.66
C GLY A 135 11.39 -7.66 -23.20
N LEU A 136 10.93 -8.80 -22.70
CA LEU A 136 10.73 -9.04 -21.28
C LEU A 136 11.93 -9.88 -20.81
N ASP A 137 12.81 -9.28 -20.01
CA ASP A 137 13.84 -10.04 -19.31
C ASP A 137 13.20 -10.62 -18.04
N GLU A 138 12.92 -11.92 -18.04
CA GLU A 138 12.43 -12.61 -16.84
C GLU A 138 13.53 -12.64 -15.77
N ASP A 139 13.13 -12.58 -14.49
CA ASP A 139 14.08 -12.61 -13.39
C ASP A 139 14.74 -14.01 -13.30
N PRO A 140 16.05 -14.15 -13.53
CA PRO A 140 16.73 -15.44 -13.53
C PRO A 140 16.68 -16.14 -12.18
N LEU A 141 16.41 -15.42 -11.08
CA LEU A 141 16.24 -16.03 -9.75
C LEU A 141 14.99 -16.92 -9.67
N LEU A 142 14.06 -16.79 -10.62
CA LEU A 142 12.89 -17.65 -10.75
C LEU A 142 13.18 -18.97 -11.46
N GLU A 143 14.41 -19.19 -11.96
CA GLU A 143 14.86 -20.51 -12.42
C GLU A 143 15.03 -21.49 -11.26
N ASN A 144 15.16 -21.00 -10.02
CA ASN A 144 15.15 -21.83 -8.83
C ASN A 144 13.75 -22.46 -8.65
N PRO A 145 13.62 -23.80 -8.66
CA PRO A 145 12.32 -24.48 -8.58
C PRO A 145 11.59 -24.24 -7.25
N ASP A 146 12.32 -23.85 -6.20
CA ASP A 146 11.77 -23.53 -4.89
C ASP A 146 11.45 -22.04 -4.70
N ALA A 147 11.73 -21.20 -5.70
CA ALA A 147 11.44 -19.76 -5.62
C ALA A 147 9.94 -19.47 -5.72
N LEU A 148 9.51 -18.45 -4.98
CA LEU A 148 8.20 -17.83 -5.08
C LEU A 148 8.36 -16.33 -5.30
N VAL A 149 7.37 -15.71 -5.94
CA VAL A 149 7.31 -14.27 -6.19
C VAL A 149 6.47 -13.63 -5.09
N LEU A 150 7.12 -12.89 -4.19
CA LEU A 150 6.44 -12.13 -3.14
C LEU A 150 6.00 -10.76 -3.65
N THR A 151 4.71 -10.49 -3.49
CA THR A 151 4.12 -9.16 -3.62
C THR A 151 3.80 -8.59 -2.25
N ILE A 152 4.44 -7.48 -1.88
CA ILE A 152 4.18 -6.78 -0.63
C ILE A 152 2.99 -5.82 -0.85
N ILE A 153 1.93 -5.96 -0.08
CA ILE A 153 0.68 -5.18 -0.20
C ILE A 153 0.39 -4.36 1.05
N ARG A 154 -0.43 -3.33 0.91
CA ARG A 154 -1.01 -2.62 2.05
C ARG A 154 -2.32 -3.28 2.44
N SER A 155 -2.62 -3.31 3.74
CA SER A 155 -3.92 -3.80 4.19
C SER A 155 -5.03 -2.79 3.90
N HIS A 156 -6.29 -3.22 4.00
CA HIS A 156 -7.42 -2.32 3.92
C HIS A 156 -7.36 -1.18 4.94
N ASP A 157 -7.06 -1.47 6.21
CA ASP A 157 -7.04 -0.47 7.29
C ASP A 157 -5.68 0.24 7.42
N GLN A 158 -5.06 0.50 6.27
CA GLN A 158 -3.73 1.06 6.18
C GLN A 158 -3.62 2.16 5.13
N TYR A 159 -2.96 3.25 5.51
CA TYR A 159 -2.45 4.24 4.57
C TYR A 159 -0.95 4.41 4.85
N ASN A 160 -0.12 3.68 4.09
CA ASN A 160 1.32 3.57 4.33
C ASN A 160 1.61 3.25 5.82
N THR A 161 2.42 4.06 6.50
CA THR A 161 2.70 3.95 7.93
C THR A 161 2.02 5.03 8.76
N THR A 162 1.20 5.89 8.15
CA THR A 162 0.53 6.99 8.87
C THR A 162 -0.80 6.55 9.47
N VAL A 163 -1.61 5.83 8.69
CA VAL A 163 -2.74 5.06 9.19
C VAL A 163 -2.31 3.61 9.24
N TYR A 164 -2.28 3.03 10.44
CA TYR A 164 -1.71 1.71 10.68
C TYR A 164 -2.64 0.90 11.60
N GLY A 165 -3.71 0.34 11.03
CA GLY A 165 -4.57 -0.64 11.69
C GLY A 165 -3.98 -2.04 11.62
N LEU A 166 -4.39 -2.93 12.50
CA LEU A 166 -3.99 -4.35 12.46
C LEU A 166 -5.02 -5.24 11.76
N ASP A 167 -6.04 -4.63 11.17
CA ASP A 167 -7.13 -5.34 10.51
C ASP A 167 -7.01 -5.22 8.99
N ASP A 168 -7.42 -6.28 8.32
CA ASP A 168 -7.72 -6.36 6.90
C ASP A 168 -9.00 -7.17 6.70
N ARG A 169 -10.15 -6.52 6.95
CA ARG A 169 -11.47 -7.17 6.80
C ARG A 169 -11.61 -7.90 5.48
N TYR A 170 -11.17 -7.31 4.36
CA TYR A 170 -11.35 -7.92 3.04
C TYR A 170 -10.58 -9.22 2.84
N ARG A 171 -9.54 -9.45 3.65
CA ARG A 171 -8.78 -10.71 3.67
C ARG A 171 -9.06 -11.54 4.91
N GLY A 172 -10.01 -11.11 5.75
CA GLY A 172 -10.38 -11.77 6.99
C GLY A 172 -9.26 -11.81 8.01
N VAL A 173 -8.39 -10.79 8.07
CA VAL A 173 -7.29 -10.70 9.04
C VAL A 173 -7.64 -9.65 10.09
N PHE A 174 -7.49 -9.98 11.37
CA PHE A 174 -7.89 -9.12 12.49
C PHE A 174 -6.84 -9.15 13.60
N GLY A 175 -6.45 -7.96 14.07
CA GLY A 175 -5.51 -7.80 15.17
C GLY A 175 -4.06 -8.22 14.87
N ARG A 176 -3.72 -8.52 13.60
CA ARG A 176 -2.41 -9.06 13.24
C ARG A 176 -2.00 -8.78 11.80
N ARG A 177 -0.69 -8.87 11.53
CA ARG A 177 -0.08 -8.68 10.20
C ARG A 177 1.02 -9.67 9.86
N ASP A 178 1.31 -10.60 10.77
CA ASP A 178 2.29 -11.67 10.62
C ASP A 178 1.73 -12.83 9.77
N VAL A 179 1.17 -12.50 8.59
CA VAL A 179 0.53 -13.47 7.69
C VAL A 179 1.10 -13.39 6.28
N VAL A 180 1.14 -14.54 5.61
CA VAL A 180 1.52 -14.64 4.19
C VAL A 180 0.47 -15.46 3.47
N PHE A 181 -0.17 -14.86 2.48
CA PHE A 181 -1.12 -15.51 1.59
C PHE A 181 -0.37 -16.35 0.56
N MET A 182 -0.76 -17.61 0.44
CA MET A 182 -0.13 -18.62 -0.41
C MET A 182 -1.19 -19.45 -1.13
N ASN A 183 -0.89 -19.88 -2.35
CA ASN A 183 -1.73 -20.85 -3.04
C ASN A 183 -1.72 -22.20 -2.27
N LYS A 184 -2.87 -22.88 -2.25
CA LYS A 184 -3.03 -24.16 -1.54
C LYS A 184 -2.11 -25.27 -2.08
N ASP A 185 -1.87 -25.31 -3.38
CA ASP A 185 -1.01 -26.30 -4.01
C ASP A 185 0.46 -26.02 -3.69
N ASP A 186 0.87 -24.76 -3.59
CA ASP A 186 2.24 -24.39 -3.19
C ASP A 186 2.51 -24.71 -1.72
N LEU A 187 1.50 -24.54 -0.85
CA LEU A 187 1.58 -25.01 0.54
C LEU A 187 1.77 -26.52 0.60
N SER A 188 0.87 -27.27 -0.05
CA SER A 188 0.90 -28.73 0.00
C SER A 188 2.15 -29.33 -0.66
N GLY A 189 2.64 -28.74 -1.76
CA GLY A 189 3.90 -29.11 -2.41
C GLY A 189 5.12 -28.92 -1.51
N ARG A 190 5.02 -28.07 -0.48
CA ARG A 190 6.05 -27.84 0.54
C ARG A 190 5.79 -28.59 1.85
N GLY A 191 4.77 -29.45 1.90
CA GLY A 191 4.38 -30.17 3.12
C GLY A 191 3.73 -29.28 4.19
N LEU A 192 3.29 -28.08 3.82
CA LEU A 192 2.67 -27.09 4.70
C LEU A 192 1.13 -27.13 4.59
N LYS A 193 0.45 -26.68 5.64
CA LYS A 193 -1.02 -26.56 5.74
C LYS A 193 -1.43 -25.11 6.00
N ASP A 194 -2.71 -24.80 5.74
CA ASP A 194 -3.30 -23.51 6.14
C ASP A 194 -3.13 -23.32 7.65
N GLY A 195 -2.59 -22.18 8.05
CA GLY A 195 -2.33 -21.82 9.44
C GLY A 195 -0.97 -22.21 9.99
N ASP A 196 -0.14 -22.94 9.24
CA ASP A 196 1.21 -23.31 9.69
C ASP A 196 2.11 -22.09 9.88
N LYS A 197 3.05 -22.21 10.81
CA LYS A 197 4.10 -21.21 11.00
C LYS A 197 5.24 -21.42 10.00
N ILE A 198 5.63 -20.34 9.34
CA ILE A 198 6.63 -20.33 8.26
C ILE A 198 7.67 -19.24 8.46
N ASP A 199 8.83 -19.49 7.88
CA ASP A 199 9.88 -18.50 7.66
C ASP A 199 9.91 -18.13 6.19
N VAL A 200 10.15 -16.84 5.90
CA VAL A 200 10.29 -16.33 4.54
C VAL A 200 11.66 -15.69 4.40
N ARG A 201 12.42 -16.11 3.38
CA ARG A 201 13.80 -15.64 3.14
C ARG A 201 13.92 -15.08 1.73
N GLY A 202 14.52 -13.91 1.58
CA GLY A 202 14.80 -13.29 0.29
C GLY A 202 15.96 -14.01 -0.40
N LEU A 203 15.83 -14.24 -1.71
CA LEU A 203 16.88 -14.86 -2.51
C LEU A 203 18.01 -13.88 -2.88
N VAL A 204 17.71 -12.58 -2.97
CA VAL A 204 18.72 -11.55 -3.22
C VAL A 204 19.37 -11.12 -1.90
N GLY A 205 20.71 -11.16 -1.85
CA GLY A 205 21.45 -10.79 -0.63
C GLY A 205 21.38 -11.86 0.46
N ALA A 206 21.01 -13.10 0.13
CA ALA A 206 20.90 -14.20 1.09
C ALA A 206 22.20 -14.47 1.86
N ASP A 207 23.36 -14.14 1.28
CA ASP A 207 24.69 -14.16 1.87
C ASP A 207 24.86 -13.19 3.05
N GLU A 208 24.00 -12.17 3.16
CA GLU A 208 24.06 -11.17 4.22
C GLU A 208 23.36 -11.66 5.52
N GLY A 209 22.50 -12.68 5.45
CA GLY A 209 21.94 -13.38 6.62
C GLY A 209 20.77 -12.70 7.36
N TRP A 210 20.34 -11.50 6.96
CA TRP A 210 19.25 -10.74 7.62
C TRP A 210 18.01 -10.48 6.75
N HIS A 211 17.99 -10.92 5.49
CA HIS A 211 16.83 -10.76 4.59
C HIS A 211 15.77 -11.84 4.82
N ALA A 212 15.23 -11.90 6.04
CA ALA A 212 14.28 -12.92 6.44
C ALA A 212 13.28 -12.43 7.49
N VAL A 213 12.10 -13.04 7.49
CA VAL A 213 11.14 -12.97 8.60
C VAL A 213 10.85 -14.39 9.10
N ARG A 214 10.54 -14.50 10.40
CA ARG A 214 10.31 -15.80 11.05
C ARG A 214 8.97 -15.88 11.74
N GLY A 215 8.41 -17.08 11.80
CA GLY A 215 7.18 -17.36 12.56
C GLY A 215 5.93 -16.64 12.03
N PHE A 216 5.88 -16.34 10.73
CA PHE A 216 4.68 -15.83 10.08
C PHE A 216 3.67 -16.97 9.90
N THR A 217 2.39 -16.67 9.80
CA THR A 217 1.34 -17.66 9.56
C THR A 217 1.04 -17.75 8.07
N ALA A 218 1.19 -18.93 7.49
CA ALA A 218 0.85 -19.20 6.10
C ALA A 218 -0.66 -19.36 5.94
N ILE A 219 -1.24 -18.65 4.97
CA ILE A 219 -2.68 -18.58 4.76
C ILE A 219 -3.00 -19.06 3.36
N ALA A 220 -3.75 -20.15 3.24
CA ALA A 220 -4.30 -20.59 1.97
C ALA A 220 -5.23 -19.49 1.41
N TYR A 221 -4.92 -19.02 0.21
CA TYR A 221 -5.65 -17.97 -0.48
C TYR A 221 -5.72 -18.26 -1.97
N ASP A 222 -6.77 -17.75 -2.61
CA ASP A 222 -6.95 -17.87 -4.06
C ASP A 222 -6.04 -16.87 -4.78
N ILE A 223 -4.75 -17.24 -4.88
CA ILE A 223 -3.73 -16.53 -5.66
C ILE A 223 -3.05 -17.51 -6.63
N PRO A 224 -2.47 -17.01 -7.73
CA PRO A 224 -1.75 -17.87 -8.67
C PRO A 224 -0.62 -18.66 -8.00
N ARG A 225 -0.39 -19.89 -8.47
CA ARG A 225 0.77 -20.69 -8.05
C ARG A 225 2.08 -19.96 -8.36
N GLY A 226 3.09 -20.17 -7.53
CA GLY A 226 4.37 -19.48 -7.59
C GLY A 226 4.33 -18.05 -7.05
N SER A 227 3.17 -17.54 -6.64
CA SER A 227 3.02 -16.19 -6.07
C SER A 227 2.64 -16.26 -4.61
N ILE A 228 3.18 -15.33 -3.81
CA ILE A 228 2.77 -15.13 -2.42
C ILE A 228 2.55 -13.64 -2.15
N ALA A 229 1.75 -13.32 -1.13
CA ALA A 229 1.53 -11.94 -0.73
C ALA A 229 1.58 -11.77 0.79
N GLY A 230 2.01 -10.61 1.25
CA GLY A 230 1.91 -10.24 2.65
C GLY A 230 2.09 -8.75 2.85
N TYR A 231 2.11 -8.33 4.10
CA TYR A 231 1.88 -6.92 4.41
C TYR A 231 3.15 -6.06 4.44
N TYR A 232 2.96 -4.82 4.00
CA TYR A 232 3.84 -3.70 4.26
C TYR A 232 3.57 -3.13 5.66
N PRO A 233 4.60 -2.74 6.42
CA PRO A 233 6.03 -2.86 6.12
C PRO A 233 6.65 -4.19 6.58
N GLU A 234 5.86 -5.12 7.13
CA GLU A 234 6.35 -6.33 7.80
C GLU A 234 7.31 -7.14 6.92
N LEU A 235 6.96 -7.32 5.65
CA LEU A 235 7.77 -8.08 4.70
C LEU A 235 8.85 -7.26 3.98
N ASN A 236 9.01 -5.96 4.28
CA ASN A 236 10.14 -5.20 3.73
C ASN A 236 11.49 -5.80 4.18
N ALA A 237 11.53 -6.45 5.34
CA ALA A 237 12.73 -7.12 5.86
C ALA A 237 13.22 -8.27 4.96
N VAL A 238 12.38 -8.79 4.06
CA VAL A 238 12.74 -9.85 3.11
C VAL A 238 13.39 -9.27 1.84
N MET A 239 13.22 -7.97 1.59
CA MET A 239 13.65 -7.33 0.36
C MET A 239 15.07 -6.77 0.48
N SER A 240 15.92 -7.10 -0.49
CA SER A 240 17.22 -6.46 -0.64
C SER A 240 17.12 -5.14 -1.41
N LEU A 241 17.78 -4.09 -0.90
CA LEU A 241 17.95 -2.82 -1.61
C LEU A 241 18.81 -2.95 -2.89
N ARG A 242 19.47 -4.11 -3.08
CA ARG A 242 20.19 -4.42 -4.33
C ARG A 242 19.27 -4.92 -5.43
N HIS A 243 18.01 -5.25 -5.11
CA HIS A 243 17.00 -5.64 -6.09
C HIS A 243 16.09 -4.45 -6.43
N TYR A 244 16.43 -3.76 -7.51
CA TYR A 244 15.76 -2.54 -7.95
C TYR A 244 15.90 -2.36 -9.47
N ASP A 245 15.01 -1.54 -10.05
CA ASP A 245 15.10 -1.13 -11.45
C ASP A 245 16.31 -0.22 -11.69
N ARG A 246 17.22 -0.61 -12.58
CA ARG A 246 18.52 0.04 -12.76
C ARG A 246 18.44 1.49 -13.22
N GLN A 247 17.35 1.89 -13.87
CA GLN A 247 17.18 3.25 -14.39
C GLN A 247 16.54 4.18 -13.35
N SER A 248 15.47 3.75 -12.71
CA SER A 248 14.69 4.57 -11.78
C SER A 248 15.15 4.47 -10.33
N GLY A 249 15.89 3.42 -9.97
CA GLY A 249 16.24 3.14 -8.56
C GLY A 249 15.09 2.53 -7.75
N THR A 250 13.94 2.23 -8.38
CA THR A 250 12.74 1.76 -7.69
C THR A 250 12.92 0.31 -7.21
N PRO A 251 12.76 0.01 -5.91
CA PRO A 251 12.87 -1.36 -5.39
C PRO A 251 11.75 -2.29 -5.85
N SER A 252 12.04 -3.58 -5.95
CA SER A 252 11.14 -4.63 -6.48
C SER A 252 10.03 -5.09 -5.50
N TYR A 253 9.28 -4.18 -4.86
CA TYR A 253 8.25 -4.50 -3.85
C TYR A 253 7.12 -5.44 -4.32
N LYS A 254 6.95 -5.58 -5.64
CA LYS A 254 5.88 -6.37 -6.28
C LYS A 254 6.39 -7.64 -6.97
N GLY A 255 7.64 -8.00 -6.72
CA GLY A 255 8.30 -9.12 -7.34
C GLY A 255 9.58 -9.49 -6.60
N VAL A 256 9.49 -9.65 -5.28
CA VAL A 256 10.65 -10.07 -4.47
C VAL A 256 10.78 -11.59 -4.59
N PRO A 257 11.90 -12.14 -5.12
CA PRO A 257 12.10 -13.58 -5.18
C PRO A 257 12.46 -14.10 -3.78
N VAL A 258 11.72 -15.10 -3.31
CA VAL A 258 11.83 -15.64 -1.95
C VAL A 258 11.74 -17.15 -1.92
N VAL A 259 12.17 -17.74 -0.81
CA VAL A 259 11.87 -19.14 -0.44
C VAL A 259 11.09 -19.17 0.86
N VAL A 260 10.25 -20.20 1.00
CA VAL A 260 9.39 -20.43 2.17
C VAL A 260 9.61 -21.85 2.68
N GLY A 261 9.76 -21.97 4.01
CA GLY A 261 9.85 -23.24 4.73
C GLY A 261 9.11 -23.18 6.07
N GLY A 262 8.94 -24.33 6.72
CA GLY A 262 8.39 -24.37 8.08
C GLY A 262 9.27 -23.56 9.05
N ALA A 263 8.64 -22.97 10.07
CA ALA A 263 9.37 -22.19 11.07
C ALA A 263 10.37 -23.07 11.84
N GLU A 264 11.62 -22.57 11.95
CA GLU A 264 12.71 -23.17 12.73
C GLU A 264 12.77 -22.62 14.16
#